data_AF-A0A645E0K5-F1
#
_entry.id   AF-A0A645E0K5-F1
#
_cell.length_a   1.000
_cell.length_b   1.000
_cell.length_c   1.000
_cell.angle_alpha   90.00
_cell.angle_beta   90.00
_cell.angle_gamma   90.00
#
_symmetry.space_group_name_H-M   'P 1'
#
loop_
_entity.id
_entity.type
_entity.pdbx_description
1 polymer ?
#
loop_
_entity_poly.entity_id
_entity_poly.type
_entity_poly.pdbx_seq_one_letter_code
_entity_poly.pdbx_strand_id
1 'polypeptide(L)'
;MDYKTFIFIFIIAVLTTMVFGALELAISIYARSFKEAQTYITPLTIIGIVPVYATYMLDAKNIATFYFHIPLANVVCILKELIFGIYNYTHIGITLGWTVVYIIISLFIARTMFKKEQVIFRT
;
A
#
# COMPACT_ATOMS: atom_id res chain seq x y z
N MET A 1 7.25 -22.31 -9.47
CA MET A 1 7.49 -20.86 -9.42
C MET A 1 8.99 -20.63 -9.34
N ASP A 2 9.53 -19.76 -10.18
CA ASP A 2 10.96 -19.42 -10.20
C ASP A 2 11.37 -18.66 -8.92
N TYR A 3 12.63 -18.77 -8.49
CA TYR A 3 13.15 -18.08 -7.31
C TYR A 3 12.99 -16.56 -7.43
N LYS A 4 13.07 -16.04 -8.67
CA LYS A 4 12.84 -14.62 -8.98
C LYS A 4 11.46 -14.14 -8.55
N THR A 5 10.41 -14.96 -8.77
CA THR A 5 9.05 -14.61 -8.33
C THR A 5 9.01 -14.41 -6.82
N PHE A 6 9.61 -15.32 -6.04
CA PHE A 6 9.61 -15.22 -4.59
C PHE A 6 10.31 -13.94 -4.11
N ILE A 7 11.44 -13.58 -4.73
CA ILE A 7 12.16 -12.34 -4.40
C ILE A 7 11.29 -11.11 -4.69
N PHE A 8 10.67 -11.03 -5.87
CA PHE A 8 9.83 -9.88 -6.20
C PHE A 8 8.59 -9.77 -5.32
N ILE A 9 7.89 -10.88 -5.07
CA ILE A 9 6.74 -10.91 -4.16
C ILE A 9 7.15 -10.47 -2.76
N PHE A 10 8.30 -10.96 -2.25
CA PHE A 10 8.80 -10.56 -0.94
C PHE A 10 9.08 -9.05 -0.86
N ILE A 11 9.78 -8.50 -1.85
CA ILE A 11 10.05 -7.06 -1.92
C ILE A 11 8.75 -6.25 -1.96
N ILE A 12 7.81 -6.63 -2.81
CA ILE A 12 6.52 -5.93 -2.95
C ILE A 12 5.72 -6.02 -1.64
N ALA A 13 5.71 -7.18 -0.97
CA ALA A 13 5.04 -7.37 0.31
C ALA A 13 5.65 -6.46 1.38
N VAL A 14 6.98 -6.44 1.53
CA VAL A 14 7.67 -5.58 2.51
C VAL A 14 7.39 -4.10 2.23
N LEU A 15 7.49 -3.66 0.98
CA LEU A 15 7.23 -2.26 0.65
C LEU A 15 5.77 -1.87 0.92
N THR A 16 4.82 -2.77 0.63
CA THR A 16 3.40 -2.52 0.87
C THR A 16 3.10 -2.46 2.38
N THR A 17 3.67 -3.37 3.18
CA THR A 17 3.50 -3.33 4.64
C THR A 17 4.13 -2.07 5.25
N MET A 18 5.22 -1.55 4.70
CA MET A 18 5.77 -0.25 5.12
C MET A 18 4.79 0.91 4.88
N VAL A 19 4.05 0.92 3.76
CA VAL A 19 3.03 1.95 3.49
C VAL A 19 1.93 1.91 4.55
N PHE A 20 1.34 0.74 4.79
CA PHE A 20 0.26 0.59 5.76
C PHE A 20 0.73 0.81 7.19
N GLY A 21 1.91 0.29 7.56
CA GLY A 21 2.50 0.51 8.88
C GLY A 21 2.76 2.00 9.16
N ALA A 22 3.21 2.77 8.17
CA ALA A 22 3.38 4.22 8.33
C ALA A 22 2.04 4.96 8.48
N LEU A 23 0.99 4.52 7.77
CA LEU A 23 -0.36 5.09 7.91
C LEU A 23 -0.97 4.75 9.27
N GLU A 24 -0.88 3.50 9.72
CA GLU A 24 -1.37 3.06 11.03
C GLU A 24 -0.61 3.75 12.17
N LEU A 25 0.69 3.98 12.01
CA LEU A 25 1.47 4.80 12.94
C LEU A 25 0.91 6.23 13.02
N ALA A 26 0.67 6.87 11.87
CA ALA A 26 0.07 8.21 11.82
C ALA A 26 -1.30 8.26 12.53
N ILE A 27 -2.15 7.25 12.30
CA ILE A 27 -3.46 7.12 12.93
C ILE A 27 -3.32 6.91 14.45
N SER A 28 -2.38 6.06 14.87
CA SER A 28 -2.16 5.74 16.29
C SER A 28 -1.70 6.96 17.08
N ILE A 29 -0.90 7.84 16.47
CA ILE A 29 -0.48 9.11 17.07
C ILE A 29 -1.68 10.06 17.21
N TYR A 30 -2.53 10.12 16.19
CA TYR A 30 -3.69 10.99 16.18
C TYR A 30 -4.78 10.54 17.18
N ALA A 31 -5.00 9.23 17.30
CA ALA A 31 -6.04 8.66 18.15
C ALA A 31 -5.82 8.96 19.65
N ARG A 32 -6.92 9.07 20.40
CA ARG A 32 -6.87 9.27 21.86
C ARG A 32 -6.92 7.96 22.64
N SER A 33 -7.37 6.89 22.03
CA SER A 33 -7.42 5.55 22.61
C SER A 33 -7.24 4.48 21.54
N PHE A 34 -6.95 3.25 21.97
CA PHE A 34 -6.89 2.09 21.08
C PHE A 34 -8.20 1.88 20.31
N LYS A 35 -9.34 2.15 20.95
CA LYS A 35 -10.68 2.02 20.34
C LYS A 35 -10.90 3.04 19.21
N GLU A 36 -10.42 4.27 19.40
CA GLU A 36 -10.47 5.31 18.34
C GLU A 36 -9.55 4.97 17.18
N ALA A 37 -8.32 4.54 17.45
CA ALA A 37 -7.38 4.13 16.40
C ALA A 37 -8.00 3.04 15.52
N GLN A 38 -8.61 2.03 16.15
CA GLN A 38 -9.27 0.95 15.42
C GLN A 38 -10.45 1.46 14.57
N THR A 39 -11.21 2.42 15.10
CA THR A 39 -12.34 3.05 14.38
C THR A 39 -11.85 3.85 13.16
N TYR A 40 -10.68 4.49 13.24
CA TYR A 40 -10.07 5.21 12.13
C TYR A 40 -9.41 4.30 11.09
N ILE A 41 -8.92 3.13 11.50
CA ILE A 41 -8.37 2.13 10.57
C ILE A 41 -9.48 1.52 9.69
N THR A 42 -10.70 1.32 10.22
CA THR A 42 -11.81 0.72 9.45
C THR A 42 -12.09 1.41 8.10
N PRO A 43 -12.29 2.73 8.00
CA PRO A 43 -12.50 3.39 6.70
C PRO A 43 -11.26 3.30 5.79
N LEU A 44 -10.05 3.32 6.34
CA LEU A 44 -8.82 3.11 5.56
C LEU A 44 -8.84 1.72 4.89
N THR A 45 -9.22 0.68 5.64
CA THR A 45 -9.35 -0.68 5.11
C THR A 45 -10.42 -0.76 4.02
N ILE A 46 -11.59 -0.15 4.21
CA ILE A 46 -12.68 -0.16 3.22
C ILE A 46 -12.23 0.50 1.92
N ILE A 47 -11.59 1.67 1.99
CA ILE A 47 -11.04 2.36 0.81
C ILE A 47 -9.99 1.48 0.12
N GLY A 48 -9.15 0.80 0.90
CA GLY A 48 -8.12 -0.07 0.37
C GLY A 48 -8.66 -1.30 -0.37
N ILE A 49 -9.83 -1.78 0.04
CA ILE A 49 -10.50 -2.95 -0.54
C ILE A 49 -11.06 -2.65 -1.96
N VAL A 50 -11.52 -1.43 -2.23
CA VAL A 50 -12.12 -1.05 -3.53
C VAL A 50 -11.21 -1.36 -4.73
N PRO A 51 -9.95 -0.88 -4.80
CA PRO A 51 -9.06 -1.19 -5.92
C PRO A 51 -8.69 -2.67 -6.02
N VAL A 52 -8.67 -3.39 -4.89
CA VAL A 52 -8.44 -4.85 -4.88
C VAL A 52 -9.59 -5.58 -5.59
N TYR A 53 -10.84 -5.26 -5.27
CA TYR A 53 -11.98 -5.85 -5.97
C TYR A 53 -12.10 -5.39 -7.41
N ALA A 54 -11.77 -4.13 -7.73
CA ALA A 54 -11.79 -3.62 -9.09
C ALA A 54 -10.85 -4.41 -10.03
N THR A 55 -9.77 -4.98 -9.48
CA THR A 55 -8.82 -5.80 -10.25
C THR A 55 -9.13 -7.29 -10.21
N TYR A 56 -10.16 -7.73 -9.50
CA TYR A 56 -10.45 -9.14 -9.25
C TYR A 56 -10.66 -9.94 -10.55
N MET A 57 -11.48 -9.41 -11.47
CA MET A 57 -11.82 -10.08 -12.73
C MET A 57 -10.77 -9.92 -13.85
N LEU A 58 -9.67 -9.20 -13.59
CA LEU A 58 -8.61 -9.03 -14.59
C LEU A 58 -7.79 -10.30 -14.77
N ASP A 59 -7.57 -10.68 -16.03
CA ASP A 59 -6.67 -11.74 -16.44
C ASP A 59 -5.21 -11.28 -16.34
N ALA A 60 -4.36 -12.09 -15.70
CA ALA A 60 -2.95 -11.82 -15.48
C ALA A 60 -2.17 -11.59 -16.79
N LYS A 61 -2.61 -12.16 -17.92
CA LYS A 61 -1.92 -12.00 -19.21
C LYS A 61 -2.21 -10.68 -19.91
N ASN A 62 -3.33 -10.03 -19.59
CA ASN A 62 -3.85 -8.88 -20.33
C ASN A 62 -4.26 -7.74 -19.38
N ILE A 63 -3.40 -7.42 -18.41
CA ILE A 63 -3.62 -6.28 -17.53
C ILE A 63 -3.18 -5.00 -18.25
N ALA A 64 -4.12 -4.06 -18.43
CA ALA A 64 -3.80 -2.75 -18.99
C ALA A 64 -2.86 -1.96 -18.05
N THR A 65 -1.85 -1.27 -18.61
CA THR A 65 -0.85 -0.50 -17.85
C THR A 65 -1.49 0.53 -16.91
N PHE A 66 -2.68 1.04 -17.25
CA PHE A 66 -3.47 1.95 -16.42
C PHE A 66 -3.65 1.47 -14.97
N TYR A 67 -3.91 0.17 -14.76
CA TYR A 67 -4.13 -0.37 -13.41
C TYR A 67 -2.90 -0.29 -12.50
N PHE A 68 -1.70 -0.25 -13.08
CA PHE A 68 -0.44 -0.14 -12.34
C PHE A 68 -0.18 1.29 -11.80
N HIS A 69 -0.97 2.28 -12.23
CA HIS A 69 -0.92 3.63 -11.66
C HIS A 69 -1.91 3.84 -10.51
N ILE A 70 -2.86 2.92 -10.31
CA ILE A 70 -3.85 3.03 -9.24
C ILE A 70 -3.24 2.41 -7.95
N PRO A 71 -3.27 3.13 -6.81
CA PRO A 71 -2.80 2.60 -5.53
C PRO A 71 -3.51 1.28 -5.18
N LEU A 72 -2.74 0.33 -4.65
CA LEU A 72 -3.18 -1.03 -4.27
C LEU A 72 -3.59 -1.94 -5.43
N ALA A 73 -4.28 -1.41 -6.44
CA ALA A 73 -4.51 -2.14 -7.68
C ALA A 73 -3.17 -2.52 -8.35
N ASN A 74 -2.21 -1.62 -8.34
CA ASN A 74 -0.86 -1.88 -8.86
C ASN A 74 -0.15 -3.05 -8.17
N VAL A 75 -0.28 -3.16 -6.84
CA VAL A 75 0.25 -4.27 -6.04
C VAL A 75 -0.47 -5.57 -6.40
N VAL A 76 -1.81 -5.58 -6.46
CA VAL A 76 -2.57 -6.80 -6.79
C VAL A 76 -2.28 -7.27 -8.22
N CYS A 77 -2.26 -6.36 -9.19
CA CYS A 77 -1.97 -6.66 -10.58
C CYS A 77 -0.56 -7.23 -10.75
N ILE A 78 0.46 -6.66 -10.09
CA ILE A 78 1.82 -7.19 -10.22
C ILE A 78 1.96 -8.56 -9.54
N LEU A 79 1.31 -8.77 -8.39
CA LEU A 79 1.30 -10.07 -7.73
C LEU A 79 0.67 -11.13 -8.64
N LYS A 80 -0.42 -10.79 -9.34
CA LYS A 80 -1.03 -11.66 -10.36
C LYS A 80 -0.03 -12.01 -11.46
N GLU A 81 0.59 -11.02 -12.12
CA GLU A 81 1.58 -11.29 -13.18
C GLU A 81 2.71 -12.22 -12.71
N LEU A 82 3.29 -11.92 -11.53
CA LEU A 82 4.40 -12.67 -10.96
C LEU A 82 4.03 -14.12 -10.59
N ILE A 83 2.81 -14.35 -10.08
CA ILE A 83 2.32 -15.71 -9.76
C ILE A 83 2.18 -16.55 -11.03
N PHE A 84 1.71 -15.93 -12.12
CA PHE A 84 1.60 -16.58 -13.43
C PHE A 84 2.94 -16.66 -14.19
N GLY A 85 4.05 -16.21 -13.59
CA GLY A 85 5.39 -16.25 -14.19
C GLY A 85 5.62 -15.22 -15.29
N ILE A 86 4.80 -14.17 -15.33
CA ILE A 86 4.89 -13.06 -16.28
C ILE A 86 5.75 -11.97 -15.64
N TYR A 87 6.92 -11.71 -16.22
CA TYR A 87 7.83 -10.66 -15.75
C TYR A 87 7.83 -9.48 -16.70
N ASN A 88 6.87 -8.59 -16.53
CA ASN A 88 6.87 -7.31 -17.23
C ASN A 88 7.66 -6.27 -16.42
N TYR A 89 8.90 -6.02 -16.81
CA TYR A 89 9.78 -5.08 -16.10
C TYR A 89 9.24 -3.65 -16.05
N THR A 90 8.45 -3.23 -17.04
CA THR A 90 7.78 -1.92 -17.03
C THR A 90 6.74 -1.86 -15.92
N HIS A 91 5.89 -2.89 -15.81
CA HIS A 91 4.87 -2.97 -14.76
C HIS A 91 5.50 -3.06 -13.36
N ILE A 92 6.57 -3.85 -13.20
CA ILE A 92 7.34 -3.93 -11.95
C ILE A 92 7.89 -2.55 -11.58
N GLY A 93 8.53 -1.86 -12.53
CA GLY A 93 9.12 -0.53 -12.31
C GLY A 93 8.08 0.51 -11.89
N ILE A 94 6.92 0.53 -12.56
CA ILE A 94 5.81 1.44 -12.23
C ILE A 94 5.29 1.15 -10.80
N THR A 95 5.04 -0.12 -10.47
CA THR A 95 4.55 -0.48 -9.13
C THR A 95 5.55 -0.10 -8.05
N LEU A 96 6.83 -0.43 -8.22
CA LEU A 96 7.87 -0.07 -7.25
C LEU A 96 7.99 1.45 -7.09
N GLY A 97 7.97 2.20 -8.20
CA GLY A 97 8.01 3.66 -8.18
C GLY A 97 6.84 4.26 -7.38
N TRP A 98 5.62 3.79 -7.63
CA TRP A 98 4.45 4.22 -6.87
C TRP A 98 4.50 3.83 -5.40
N THR A 99 4.95 2.61 -5.08
CA THR A 99 5.03 2.19 -3.68
C THR A 99 6.03 3.04 -2.89
N VAL A 100 7.17 3.41 -3.49
CA VAL A 100 8.11 4.36 -2.86
C VAL A 100 7.47 5.73 -2.64
N VAL A 101 6.73 6.25 -3.62
CA VAL A 101 5.98 7.50 -3.48
C VAL A 101 4.97 7.40 -2.32
N TYR A 102 4.23 6.29 -2.21
CA TYR A 102 3.29 6.07 -1.11
C TYR A 102 3.99 6.00 0.25
N ILE A 103 5.15 5.35 0.35
CA ILE A 103 5.93 5.32 1.60
C ILE A 103 6.31 6.74 2.02
N ILE A 104 6.82 7.55 1.09
CA ILE A 104 7.24 8.94 1.37
C ILE A 104 6.04 9.76 1.84
N ILE A 105 4.89 9.65 1.16
CA ILE A 105 3.65 10.36 1.53
C ILE A 105 3.18 9.93 2.92
N SER A 106 3.10 8.63 3.19
CA SER A 106 2.65 8.11 4.49
C SER A 106 3.57 8.53 5.63
N LEU A 107 4.89 8.48 5.43
CA LEU A 107 5.87 8.95 6.42
C LEU A 107 5.79 10.46 6.63
N PHE A 108 5.55 11.24 5.58
CA PHE A 108 5.33 12.68 5.69
C PHE A 108 4.07 12.97 6.52
N ILE A 109 2.97 12.27 6.27
CA ILE A 109 1.74 12.39 7.07
C ILE A 109 2.03 12.05 8.54
N ALA A 110 2.66 10.90 8.82
CA ALA A 110 3.05 10.51 10.17
C ALA A 110 3.89 11.59 10.87
N ARG A 111 4.90 12.12 10.17
CA ARG A 111 5.75 13.22 10.67
C ARG A 111 4.94 14.48 10.98
N THR A 112 3.99 14.86 10.14
CA THR A 112 3.16 16.06 10.40
C THR A 112 2.25 15.87 11.61
N MET A 113 1.75 14.66 11.85
CA MET A 113 0.94 14.37 13.04
C MET A 113 1.76 14.48 14.33
N PHE A 114 3.03 14.04 14.32
CA PHE A 114 3.95 14.25 15.45
C PHE A 114 4.21 15.72 15.77
N LYS A 115 4.24 16.60 14.76
CA LYS A 115 4.56 18.03 14.95
C LYS A 115 3.40 18.87 15.49
N LYS A 116 2.17 18.36 15.49
CA LYS A 116 1.03 19.10 16.01
C LYS A 116 1.06 19.09 17.54
N GLU A 117 1.38 20.23 18.15
CA GLU A 117 1.49 20.40 19.61
C GLU A 117 0.23 19.95 20.37
N GLN A 118 -0.96 20.01 19.77
CA GLN A 118 -2.22 19.53 20.37
C GLN A 118 -2.26 18.01 20.61
N VAL A 119 -1.36 17.24 19.99
CA VAL A 119 -1.25 15.79 20.21
C VAL A 119 -0.28 15.48 21.35
N ILE A 120 0.74 16.32 21.54
CA ILE A 120 1.79 16.18 22.54
C ILE A 120 1.40 16.83 23.88
N PHE A 121 0.79 18.02 23.85
CA PHE A 121 0.31 18.73 25.03
C PHE A 121 -1.23 18.63 25.08
N ARG A 122 -1.69 17.52 25.65
CA ARG A 122 -3.10 17.36 26.04
C ARG A 122 -3.22 17.85 27.49
N THR A 123 -3.40 19.15 27.71
CA THR A 123 -4.02 19.67 28.94
C THR A 123 -5.53 19.62 28.77
#